data_AF-A0ABD6P219-F1
#
_entry.id   AF-A0ABD6P219-F1
#
_cell.length_a   1.000
_cell.length_b   1.000
_cell.length_c   1.000
_cell.angle_alpha   90.00
_cell.angle_beta   90.00
_cell.angle_gamma   90.00
#
_symmetry.space_group_name_H-M   'P 1'
#
loop_
_entity.id
_entity.type
_entity.pdbx_description
1 polymer ?
#
loop_
_entity_poly.entity_id
_entity_poly.type
_entity_poly.pdbx_seq_one_letter_code
_entity_poly.pdbx_strand_id
1 'polypeptide(L)'
;MDKRRKPNPTERRRDLCDAAIQLLAHDGAKGLSHLKVDRRAGVPDGTTSFYFRTRSALLRAVAERLAELDLASLQSVADGSGGRRRSARHPSPSRLSQVVIQAGSEPQLSRTKARYELTMQATRDAELAAILQQATDGFTKLHREILVQLMPHGADLDPAVVEDLSNITLTFINGLLLRFAHGDRIIDSPAQLDAILAAIATGVLRTSGKGRLTQAGRSG
;
A
#
# COMPACT_ATOMS: atom_id res chain seq x y z
N MET A 1 -30.85 -22.59 -19.65
CA MET A 1 -31.41 -21.26 -19.31
C MET A 1 -30.70 -20.80 -18.05
N ASP A 2 -29.70 -19.94 -18.23
CA ASP A 2 -28.83 -19.49 -17.15
C ASP A 2 -29.60 -18.48 -16.28
N LYS A 3 -29.79 -18.80 -15.00
CA LYS A 3 -30.52 -17.94 -14.04
C LYS A 3 -29.68 -16.68 -13.87
N ARG A 4 -30.07 -15.58 -14.55
CA ARG A 4 -29.52 -14.24 -14.35
C ARG A 4 -29.57 -13.91 -12.86
N ARG A 5 -28.45 -14.13 -12.15
CA ARG A 5 -28.27 -13.79 -10.74
C ARG A 5 -28.56 -12.29 -10.63
N LYS A 6 -29.50 -11.89 -9.77
CA LYS A 6 -29.76 -10.46 -9.51
C LYS A 6 -28.41 -9.81 -9.17
N PRO A 7 -28.01 -8.73 -9.86
CA PRO A 7 -26.73 -8.08 -9.57
C PRO A 7 -26.69 -7.70 -8.10
N ASN A 8 -25.74 -8.23 -7.34
CA ASN A 8 -25.52 -7.82 -5.96
C ASN A 8 -25.05 -6.36 -5.97
N PRO A 9 -25.79 -5.41 -5.36
CA PRO A 9 -25.42 -3.99 -5.41
C PRO A 9 -24.02 -3.71 -4.87
N THR A 10 -23.57 -4.45 -3.85
CA THR A 10 -22.23 -4.33 -3.27
C THR A 10 -21.15 -4.85 -4.22
N GLU A 11 -21.41 -5.97 -4.90
CA GLU A 11 -20.51 -6.54 -5.91
C GLU A 11 -20.36 -5.58 -7.09
N ARG A 12 -21.49 -5.03 -7.59
CA ARG A 12 -21.47 -4.02 -8.65
C ARG A 12 -20.65 -2.79 -8.24
N ARG A 13 -20.83 -2.29 -7.01
CA ARG A 13 -20.04 -1.16 -6.50
C ARG A 13 -18.55 -1.48 -6.51
N ARG A 14 -18.14 -2.70 -6.14
CA ARG A 14 -16.75 -3.16 -6.20
C ARG A 14 -16.23 -3.26 -7.63
N ASP A 15 -16.99 -3.82 -8.56
CA ASP A 15 -16.61 -3.93 -9.98
C ASP A 15 -16.33 -2.55 -10.59
N LEU A 16 -17.18 -1.57 -10.29
CA LEU A 16 -17.01 -0.19 -10.74
C LEU A 16 -15.73 0.44 -10.14
N CYS A 17 -15.47 0.22 -8.85
CA CYS A 17 -14.23 0.67 -8.22
C CYS A 17 -12.99 -0.02 -8.81
N ASP A 18 -13.05 -1.32 -9.10
CA ASP A 18 -11.94 -2.07 -9.71
C ASP A 18 -11.65 -1.55 -11.14
N ALA A 19 -12.68 -1.24 -11.92
CA ALA A 19 -12.52 -0.56 -13.21
C ALA A 19 -11.91 0.85 -13.07
N ALA A 20 -12.32 1.60 -12.06
CA ALA A 20 -11.78 2.93 -11.77
C ALA A 20 -10.32 2.89 -11.31
N ILE A 21 -9.90 1.88 -10.52
CA ILE A 21 -8.49 1.64 -10.17
C ILE A 21 -7.66 1.47 -11.45
N GLN A 22 -8.15 0.68 -12.40
CA GLN A 22 -7.47 0.47 -13.67
C GLN A 22 -7.37 1.77 -14.48
N LEU A 23 -8.43 2.58 -14.55
CA LEU A 23 -8.37 3.87 -15.23
C LEU A 23 -7.37 4.83 -14.57
N LEU A 24 -7.35 4.91 -13.24
CA LEU A 24 -6.36 5.73 -12.55
C LEU A 24 -4.93 5.27 -12.82
N ALA A 25 -4.70 3.95 -12.86
CA ALA A 25 -3.38 3.38 -13.10
C ALA A 25 -2.84 3.65 -14.51
N HIS A 26 -3.72 3.71 -15.53
CA HIS A 26 -3.32 3.83 -16.93
C HIS A 26 -3.44 5.26 -17.47
N ASP A 27 -4.50 5.97 -17.08
CA ASP A 27 -4.88 7.27 -17.65
C ASP A 27 -4.72 8.43 -16.64
N GLY A 28 -4.32 8.12 -15.40
CA GLY A 28 -4.19 9.09 -14.30
C GLY A 28 -5.53 9.69 -13.84
N ALA A 29 -5.47 10.66 -12.92
CA ALA A 29 -6.67 11.29 -12.36
C ALA A 29 -7.57 11.96 -13.41
N LYS A 30 -6.98 12.52 -14.49
CA LYS A 30 -7.72 13.12 -15.62
C LYS A 30 -8.45 12.07 -16.45
N GLY A 31 -7.99 10.83 -16.42
CA GLY A 31 -8.61 9.68 -17.04
C GLY A 31 -9.93 9.24 -16.38
N LEU A 32 -10.19 9.64 -15.13
CA LEU A 32 -11.33 9.15 -14.37
C LEU A 32 -12.59 10.00 -14.59
N SER A 33 -13.61 9.38 -15.20
CA SER A 33 -14.98 9.89 -15.30
C SER A 33 -15.98 8.73 -15.22
N HIS A 34 -17.21 9.00 -14.78
CA HIS A 34 -18.27 7.99 -14.68
C HIS A 34 -18.48 7.22 -15.98
N LEU A 35 -18.58 7.93 -17.11
CA LEU A 35 -18.75 7.31 -18.43
C LEU A 35 -17.59 6.38 -18.80
N LYS A 36 -16.35 6.77 -18.49
CA LYS A 36 -15.18 5.92 -18.74
C LYS A 36 -15.19 4.68 -17.82
N VAL A 37 -15.62 4.83 -16.57
CA VAL A 37 -15.79 3.68 -15.65
C VAL A 37 -16.85 2.73 -16.18
N ASP A 38 -18.01 3.23 -16.62
CA ASP A 38 -19.09 2.42 -17.19
C ASP A 38 -18.59 1.58 -18.37
N ARG A 39 -17.91 2.23 -19.31
CA ARG A 39 -17.31 1.58 -20.48
C ARG A 39 -16.24 0.56 -20.10
N ARG A 40 -15.35 0.90 -19.15
CA ARG A 40 -14.28 0.01 -18.68
C ARG A 40 -14.84 -1.22 -17.97
N ALA A 41 -15.93 -1.06 -17.22
CA ALA A 41 -16.63 -2.12 -16.50
C ALA A 41 -17.61 -2.92 -17.37
N GLY A 42 -17.84 -2.49 -18.62
CA GLY A 42 -18.79 -3.14 -19.54
C GLY A 42 -20.25 -3.04 -19.09
N VAL A 43 -20.62 -1.95 -18.42
CA VAL A 43 -21.99 -1.69 -17.93
C VAL A 43 -22.65 -0.56 -18.71
N PRO A 44 -24.00 -0.43 -18.66
CA PRO A 44 -24.70 0.67 -19.32
C PRO A 44 -24.23 2.05 -18.83
N ASP A 45 -24.21 3.02 -19.74
CA ASP A 45 -23.90 4.42 -19.44
C ASP A 45 -24.84 4.95 -18.33
N GLY A 46 -24.26 5.62 -17.33
CA GLY A 46 -24.97 6.16 -16.18
C GLY A 46 -24.99 5.23 -14.96
N THR A 47 -24.54 3.98 -15.09
CA THR A 47 -24.46 3.04 -13.96
C THR A 47 -23.57 3.58 -12.84
N THR A 48 -22.37 4.07 -13.16
CA THR A 48 -21.44 4.61 -12.17
C THR A 48 -22.05 5.83 -11.48
N SER A 49 -22.76 6.70 -12.21
CA SER A 49 -23.39 7.90 -11.64
C SER A 49 -24.55 7.57 -10.70
N PHE A 50 -25.23 6.44 -10.93
CA PHE A 50 -26.24 5.90 -10.03
C PHE A 50 -25.62 5.49 -8.67
N TYR A 51 -24.44 4.85 -8.67
CA TYR A 51 -23.76 4.44 -7.43
C TYR A 51 -22.96 5.58 -6.76
N PHE A 52 -22.40 6.49 -7.54
CA PHE A 52 -21.50 7.54 -7.08
C PHE A 52 -21.90 8.87 -7.72
N ARG A 53 -22.73 9.66 -7.04
CA ARG A 53 -23.31 10.89 -7.62
C ARG A 53 -22.28 11.94 -8.06
N THR A 54 -21.10 11.98 -7.44
CA THR A 54 -20.05 12.96 -7.74
C THR A 54 -18.71 12.29 -8.00
N ARG A 55 -17.79 13.02 -8.65
CA ARG A 55 -16.42 12.53 -8.85
C ARG A 55 -15.67 12.31 -7.52
N SER A 56 -15.88 13.16 -6.53
CA SER A 56 -15.30 12.99 -5.19
C SER A 56 -15.85 11.73 -4.51
N ALA A 57 -17.16 11.45 -4.60
CA ALA A 57 -17.73 10.21 -4.07
C ALA A 57 -17.15 8.96 -4.74
N LEU A 58 -16.89 9.01 -6.06
CA LEU A 58 -16.22 7.94 -6.78
C LEU A 58 -14.77 7.77 -6.29
N LEU A 59 -13.98 8.84 -6.15
CA LEU A 59 -12.59 8.77 -5.68
C LEU A 59 -12.48 8.16 -4.27
N ARG A 60 -13.36 8.57 -3.35
CA ARG A 60 -13.41 8.02 -1.98
C ARG A 60 -13.73 6.54 -1.98
N ALA A 61 -14.72 6.12 -2.76
CA ALA A 61 -15.07 4.71 -2.91
C ALA A 61 -13.94 3.87 -3.53
N VAL A 62 -13.16 4.45 -4.44
CA VAL A 62 -11.97 3.81 -5.01
C VAL A 62 -10.87 3.68 -3.96
N ALA A 63 -10.68 4.70 -3.11
CA ALA A 63 -9.73 4.64 -2.00
C ALA A 63 -10.13 3.57 -0.97
N GLU A 64 -11.41 3.48 -0.61
CA GLU A 64 -11.96 2.39 0.23
C GLU A 64 -11.67 1.02 -0.40
N ARG A 65 -11.92 0.88 -1.71
CA ARG A 65 -11.66 -0.37 -2.42
C ARG A 65 -10.19 -0.76 -2.43
N LEU A 66 -9.28 0.21 -2.60
CA LEU A 66 -7.83 -0.04 -2.47
C LEU A 66 -7.48 -0.50 -1.05
N ALA A 67 -8.04 0.14 -0.02
CA ALA A 67 -7.82 -0.26 1.37
C ALA A 67 -8.30 -1.70 1.64
N GLU A 68 -9.46 -2.09 1.12
CA GLU A 68 -9.95 -3.49 1.20
C GLU A 68 -8.96 -4.47 0.55
N LEU A 69 -8.47 -4.15 -0.65
CA LEU A 69 -7.55 -5.00 -1.41
C LEU A 69 -6.17 -5.11 -0.74
N ASP A 70 -5.69 -4.02 -0.15
CA ASP A 70 -4.43 -3.97 0.58
C ASP A 70 -4.54 -4.79 1.86
N LEU A 71 -5.62 -4.63 2.64
CA LEU A 71 -5.86 -5.42 3.83
C LEU A 71 -5.91 -6.93 3.52
N ALA A 72 -6.64 -7.33 2.48
CA ALA A 72 -6.68 -8.72 2.05
C ALA A 72 -5.29 -9.25 1.64
N SER A 73 -4.48 -8.40 0.98
CA SER A 73 -3.11 -8.76 0.61
C SER A 73 -2.23 -8.95 1.84
N LEU A 74 -2.32 -8.05 2.84
CA LEU A 74 -1.58 -8.15 4.10
C LEU A 74 -2.01 -9.39 4.91
N GLN A 75 -3.30 -9.71 4.95
CA GLN A 75 -3.83 -10.91 5.61
C GLN A 75 -3.32 -12.20 4.96
N SER A 76 -3.35 -12.29 3.62
CA SER A 76 -2.84 -13.46 2.90
C SER A 76 -1.36 -13.76 3.21
N VAL A 77 -0.58 -12.70 3.42
CA VAL A 77 0.83 -12.76 3.79
C VAL A 77 1.01 -13.19 5.26
N ALA A 78 0.11 -12.76 6.14
CA ALA A 78 0.08 -13.19 7.54
C ALA A 78 -0.34 -14.66 7.70
N ASP A 79 -1.23 -15.18 6.84
CA ASP A 79 -1.74 -16.56 6.95
C ASP A 79 -0.80 -17.62 6.34
N GLY A 80 -0.04 -17.28 5.29
CA GLY A 80 1.01 -18.15 4.71
C GLY A 80 2.20 -18.46 5.64
N SER A 81 2.11 -17.99 6.88
CA SER A 81 3.08 -17.99 7.97
C SER A 81 3.16 -19.28 8.77
N GLY A 82 2.07 -20.05 8.84
CA GLY A 82 1.91 -21.16 9.78
C GLY A 82 2.73 -22.43 9.47
N GLY A 83 3.55 -22.47 8.43
CA GLY A 83 4.09 -23.74 7.91
C GLY A 83 5.60 -23.87 7.68
N ARG A 84 6.42 -22.80 7.78
CA ARG A 84 7.86 -22.89 7.45
C ARG A 84 8.75 -22.67 8.66
N ARG A 85 9.18 -23.77 9.29
CA ARG A 85 10.36 -23.79 10.17
C ARG A 85 11.51 -23.09 9.43
N ARG A 86 11.99 -21.98 9.99
CA ARG A 86 13.16 -21.24 9.48
C ARG A 86 14.34 -22.21 9.40
N SER A 87 14.71 -22.64 8.20
CA SER A 87 15.96 -23.38 8.00
C SER A 87 17.12 -22.40 8.13
N ALA A 88 18.05 -22.67 9.05
CA ALA A 88 19.18 -21.79 9.37
C ALA A 88 20.18 -21.59 8.23
N ARG A 89 20.06 -22.34 7.11
CA ARG A 89 21.01 -22.30 5.99
C ARG A 89 20.69 -21.28 4.89
N HIS A 90 19.45 -20.82 4.77
CA HIS A 90 19.08 -19.72 3.88
C HIS A 90 17.90 -18.97 4.50
N PRO A 91 18.10 -17.77 5.07
CA PRO A 91 16.98 -16.98 5.56
C PRO A 91 16.06 -16.65 4.39
N SER A 92 14.83 -17.16 4.44
CA SER A 92 13.77 -16.75 3.53
C SER A 92 13.59 -15.24 3.64
N PRO A 93 13.39 -14.51 2.52
CA PRO A 93 13.17 -13.08 2.59
C PRO A 93 11.99 -12.70 3.49
N SER A 94 12.06 -11.53 4.13
CA SER A 94 11.00 -11.02 4.98
C SER A 94 9.70 -10.83 4.21
N ARG A 95 8.58 -10.98 4.91
CA ARG A 95 7.24 -10.78 4.33
C ARG A 95 7.05 -9.35 3.83
N LEU A 96 7.59 -8.39 4.56
CA LEU A 96 7.58 -6.98 4.17
C LEU A 96 8.23 -6.81 2.80
N SER A 97 9.42 -7.37 2.61
CA SER A 97 10.13 -7.27 1.34
C SER A 97 9.40 -7.99 0.20
N GLN A 98 8.76 -9.12 0.47
CA GLN A 98 7.93 -9.81 -0.52
C GLN A 98 6.75 -8.93 -0.98
N VAL A 99 6.02 -8.32 -0.04
CA VAL A 99 4.89 -7.43 -0.33
C VAL A 99 5.33 -6.20 -1.11
N VAL A 100 6.42 -5.56 -0.69
CA VAL A 100 6.94 -4.35 -1.34
C VAL A 100 7.40 -4.65 -2.77
N ILE A 101 8.13 -5.74 -3.01
CA ILE A 101 8.56 -6.12 -4.36
C ILE A 101 7.38 -6.52 -5.24
N GLN A 102 6.40 -7.24 -4.69
CA GLN A 102 5.18 -7.58 -5.42
C GLN A 102 4.41 -6.33 -5.86
N ALA A 103 4.45 -5.25 -5.07
CA ALA A 103 3.81 -3.98 -5.42
C ALA A 103 4.34 -3.33 -6.71
N GLY A 104 5.51 -3.77 -7.19
CA GLY A 104 6.08 -3.35 -8.48
C GLY A 104 5.63 -4.19 -9.67
N SER A 105 4.81 -5.24 -9.48
CA SER A 105 4.33 -6.15 -10.52
C SER A 105 2.80 -6.17 -10.61
N GLU A 106 2.24 -6.48 -11.78
CA GLU A 106 0.79 -6.57 -11.93
C GLU A 106 0.22 -7.80 -11.19
N PRO A 107 -0.99 -7.71 -10.61
CA PRO A 107 -1.92 -6.57 -10.64
C PRO A 107 -1.65 -5.47 -9.59
N GLN A 108 -0.68 -5.63 -8.70
CA GLN A 108 -0.43 -4.69 -7.60
C GLN A 108 0.17 -3.37 -8.08
N LEU A 109 0.95 -3.37 -9.16
CA LEU A 109 1.49 -2.15 -9.77
C LEU A 109 0.39 -1.16 -10.15
N SER A 110 -0.71 -1.65 -10.75
CA SER A 110 -1.87 -0.81 -11.02
C SER A 110 -2.44 -0.17 -9.75
N ARG A 111 -2.52 -0.92 -8.64
CA ARG A 111 -2.99 -0.39 -7.34
C ARG A 111 -2.04 0.66 -6.79
N THR A 112 -0.73 0.43 -6.88
CA THR A 112 0.31 1.37 -6.47
C THR A 112 0.18 2.69 -7.24
N LYS A 113 0.06 2.64 -8.57
CA LYS A 113 -0.13 3.82 -9.42
C LYS A 113 -1.41 4.57 -9.06
N ALA A 114 -2.53 3.87 -8.95
CA ALA A 114 -3.81 4.46 -8.57
C ALA A 114 -3.76 5.14 -7.20
N ARG A 115 -3.05 4.55 -6.22
CA ARG A 115 -2.87 5.13 -4.89
C ARG A 115 -2.14 6.48 -4.96
N TYR A 116 -1.07 6.59 -5.73
CA TYR A 116 -0.35 7.86 -5.88
C TYR A 116 -1.19 8.95 -6.56
N GLU A 117 -1.98 8.61 -7.57
CA GLU A 117 -2.95 9.53 -8.15
C GLU A 117 -3.94 10.05 -7.10
N LEU A 118 -4.48 9.16 -6.26
CA LEU A 118 -5.39 9.53 -5.17
C LEU A 118 -4.71 10.39 -4.10
N THR A 119 -3.47 10.10 -3.73
CA THR A 119 -2.71 10.92 -2.76
C THR A 119 -2.59 12.37 -3.25
N MET A 120 -2.39 12.59 -4.55
CA MET A 120 -2.36 13.95 -5.10
C MET A 120 -3.74 14.64 -5.03
N GLN A 121 -4.83 13.88 -5.21
CA GLN A 121 -6.19 14.42 -5.06
C GLN A 121 -6.55 14.73 -3.60
N ALA A 122 -6.07 13.91 -2.66
CA ALA A 122 -6.35 14.04 -1.23
C ALA A 122 -5.91 15.38 -0.62
N THR A 123 -4.94 16.06 -1.23
CA THR A 123 -4.52 17.42 -0.84
C THR A 123 -5.65 18.45 -0.84
N ARG A 124 -6.77 18.17 -1.54
CA ARG A 124 -7.94 19.05 -1.67
C ARG A 124 -9.24 18.42 -1.15
N ASP A 125 -9.18 17.21 -0.59
CA ASP A 125 -10.34 16.47 -0.10
C ASP A 125 -9.95 15.75 1.20
N ALA A 126 -10.28 16.36 2.34
CA ALA A 126 -9.89 15.88 3.67
C ALA A 126 -10.47 14.50 4.00
N GLU A 127 -11.65 14.17 3.47
CA GLU A 127 -12.27 12.86 3.68
C GLU A 127 -11.53 11.78 2.89
N LEU A 128 -11.12 12.07 1.65
CA LEU A 128 -10.23 11.20 0.90
C LEU A 128 -8.87 11.01 1.60
N ALA A 129 -8.31 12.10 2.14
CA ALA A 129 -7.06 12.03 2.91
C ALA A 129 -7.20 11.12 4.13
N ALA A 130 -8.30 11.22 4.88
CA ALA A 130 -8.57 10.35 6.03
C ALA A 130 -8.67 8.87 5.64
N ILE A 131 -9.36 8.55 4.53
CA ILE A 131 -9.47 7.16 4.03
C ILE A 131 -8.08 6.60 3.68
N LEU A 132 -7.26 7.36 2.97
CA LEU A 132 -5.90 6.93 2.61
C LEU A 132 -5.01 6.78 3.84
N GLN A 133 -5.11 7.69 4.82
CA GLN A 133 -4.35 7.60 6.06
C GLN A 133 -4.70 6.33 6.84
N GLN A 134 -6.00 6.06 7.04
CA GLN A 134 -6.46 4.85 7.71
C GLN A 134 -5.98 3.58 6.99
N ALA A 135 -5.95 3.58 5.66
CA ALA A 135 -5.41 2.46 4.88
C ALA A 135 -3.90 2.25 5.11
N THR A 136 -3.13 3.34 5.25
CA THR A 136 -1.68 3.27 5.50
C THR A 136 -1.32 2.86 6.93
N ASP A 137 -2.20 3.07 7.91
CA ASP A 137 -1.95 2.72 9.32
C ASP A 137 -1.74 1.21 9.50
N GLY A 138 -2.53 0.38 8.78
CA GLY A 138 -2.39 -1.07 8.80
C GLY A 138 -1.04 -1.55 8.25
N PHE A 139 -0.58 -0.95 7.15
CA PHE A 139 0.74 -1.24 6.58
C PHE A 139 1.87 -0.82 7.53
N THR A 140 1.78 0.37 8.12
CA THR A 140 2.75 0.90 9.08
C THR A 140 2.87 -0.01 10.30
N LYS A 141 1.75 -0.53 10.80
CA LYS A 141 1.74 -1.49 11.91
C LYS A 141 2.47 -2.78 11.56
N LEU A 142 2.13 -3.42 10.43
CA LEU A 142 2.80 -4.64 9.97
C LEU A 142 4.31 -4.41 9.78
N HIS A 143 4.66 -3.29 9.17
CA HIS A 143 6.04 -2.86 8.96
C HIS A 143 6.82 -2.81 10.27
N ARG A 144 6.29 -2.12 11.29
CA ARG A 144 6.91 -2.02 12.61
C ARG A 144 7.06 -3.38 13.29
N GLU A 145 6.04 -4.23 13.24
CA GLU A 145 6.08 -5.58 13.82
C GLU A 145 7.18 -6.44 13.18
N ILE A 146 7.30 -6.41 11.85
CA ILE A 146 8.33 -7.15 11.13
C ILE A 146 9.72 -6.59 11.45
N LEU A 147 9.87 -5.27 11.50
CA LEU A 147 11.14 -4.61 11.82
C LEU A 147 11.67 -5.05 13.18
N VAL A 148 10.82 -5.05 14.21
CA VAL A 148 11.19 -5.52 15.56
C VAL A 148 11.59 -7.00 15.55
N GLN A 149 10.89 -7.86 14.80
CA GLN A 149 11.20 -9.30 14.70
C GLN A 149 12.49 -9.61 13.94
N LEU A 150 12.88 -8.76 12.99
CA LEU A 150 14.09 -8.95 12.18
C LEU A 150 15.36 -8.52 12.92
N MET A 151 15.23 -7.68 13.96
CA MET A 151 16.37 -7.11 14.68
C MET A 151 16.80 -8.00 15.86
N PRO A 152 18.11 -8.27 16.02
CA PRO A 152 18.63 -8.88 17.24
C PRO A 152 18.29 -8.00 18.44
N HIS A 153 17.69 -8.58 19.48
CA HIS A 153 17.23 -7.85 20.66
C HIS A 153 16.25 -6.69 20.34
N GLY A 154 15.50 -6.78 19.24
CA GLY A 154 14.57 -5.73 18.83
C GLY A 154 13.51 -5.38 19.88
N ALA A 155 13.12 -6.35 20.71
CA ALA A 155 12.19 -6.16 21.83
C ALA A 155 12.78 -5.32 22.98
N ASP A 156 14.12 -5.24 23.07
CA ASP A 156 14.85 -4.54 24.12
C ASP A 156 15.26 -3.12 23.69
N LEU A 157 14.92 -2.71 22.45
CA LEU A 157 15.23 -1.38 21.95
C LEU A 157 14.31 -0.33 22.58
N ASP A 158 14.90 0.84 22.86
CA ASP A 158 14.15 2.03 23.26
C ASP A 158 13.04 2.34 22.23
N PRO A 159 11.79 2.58 22.65
CA PRO A 159 10.68 2.89 21.76
C PRO A 159 10.97 4.02 20.76
N ALA A 160 11.75 5.03 21.16
CA ALA A 160 12.15 6.14 20.31
C ALA A 160 13.10 5.69 19.18
N VAL A 161 13.97 4.72 19.46
CA VAL A 161 14.86 4.12 18.45
C VAL A 161 14.04 3.29 17.45
N VAL A 162 13.04 2.54 17.93
CA VAL A 162 12.12 1.80 17.05
C VAL A 162 11.31 2.76 16.17
N GLU A 163 10.91 3.92 16.70
CA GLU A 163 10.26 4.99 15.93
C GLU A 163 11.16 5.54 14.82
N ASP A 164 12.41 5.90 15.13
CA ASP A 164 13.39 6.34 14.12
C ASP A 164 13.56 5.30 13.00
N LEU A 165 13.78 4.05 13.38
CA LEU A 165 13.94 2.95 12.43
C LEU A 165 12.68 2.80 11.56
N SER A 166 11.50 2.82 12.17
CA SER A 166 10.23 2.70 11.47
C SER A 166 10.03 3.84 10.46
N ASN A 167 10.27 5.08 10.87
CA ASN A 167 10.09 6.26 10.02
C ASN A 167 11.07 6.27 8.84
N ILE A 168 12.35 5.96 9.09
CA ILE A 168 13.38 5.94 8.04
C ILE A 168 13.12 4.83 7.02
N THR A 169 12.85 3.61 7.49
CA THR A 169 12.62 2.47 6.59
C THR A 169 11.29 2.59 5.83
N LEU A 170 10.24 3.11 6.46
CA LEU A 170 8.98 3.41 5.77
C LEU A 170 9.15 4.52 4.72
N THR A 171 9.93 5.56 5.02
CA THR A 171 10.25 6.62 4.04
C THR A 171 10.99 6.06 2.83
N PHE A 172 11.97 5.18 3.07
CA PHE A 172 12.67 4.47 2.00
C PHE A 172 11.72 3.60 1.15
N ILE A 173 10.86 2.81 1.79
CA ILE A 173 9.87 1.97 1.11
C ILE A 173 8.90 2.81 0.28
N ASN A 174 8.39 3.93 0.82
CA ASN A 174 7.51 4.83 0.09
C ASN A 174 8.20 5.43 -1.15
N GLY A 175 9.50 5.78 -1.03
CA GLY A 175 10.31 6.19 -2.17
C GLY A 175 10.47 5.07 -3.21
N LEU A 176 10.71 3.84 -2.77
CA LEU A 176 10.81 2.68 -3.66
C LEU A 176 9.50 2.36 -4.40
N LEU A 177 8.36 2.40 -3.69
CA LEU A 177 7.04 2.19 -4.28
C LEU A 177 6.72 3.27 -5.34
N LEU A 178 7.15 4.51 -5.10
CA LEU A 178 7.01 5.59 -6.07
C LEU A 178 7.85 5.30 -7.33
N ARG A 179 9.07 4.78 -7.16
CA ARG A 179 9.95 4.34 -8.26
C ARG A 179 9.32 3.26 -9.11
N PHE A 180 8.71 2.26 -8.48
CA PHE A 180 7.95 1.25 -9.22
C PHE A 180 6.80 1.84 -10.02
N ALA A 181 6.08 2.84 -9.49
CA ALA A 181 4.95 3.46 -10.18
C ALA A 181 5.34 4.13 -11.51
N HIS A 182 6.57 4.65 -11.64
CA HIS A 182 7.08 5.24 -12.89
C HIS A 182 8.02 4.30 -13.67
N GLY A 183 8.08 3.01 -13.29
CA GLY A 183 8.82 1.97 -14.03
C GLY A 183 10.30 1.87 -13.69
N ASP A 184 10.79 2.61 -12.68
CA ASP A 184 12.16 2.53 -12.22
C ASP A 184 12.33 1.40 -11.20
N ARG A 185 13.07 0.35 -11.57
CA ARG A 185 13.25 -0.87 -10.78
C ARG A 185 14.72 -1.07 -10.39
N ILE A 186 15.19 -0.24 -9.48
CA ILE A 186 16.53 -0.38 -8.89
C ILE A 186 16.68 -1.58 -7.93
N ILE A 187 15.56 -2.08 -7.40
CA ILE A 187 15.50 -3.22 -6.48
C ILE A 187 14.47 -4.18 -7.03
N ASP A 188 14.87 -5.41 -7.32
CA ASP A 188 14.07 -6.38 -8.06
C ASP A 188 13.79 -7.67 -7.28
N SER A 189 14.43 -7.86 -6.13
CA SER A 189 14.27 -9.07 -5.32
C SER A 189 14.02 -8.77 -3.83
N PRO A 190 13.19 -9.60 -3.15
CA PRO A 190 12.96 -9.43 -1.72
C PRO A 190 14.23 -9.57 -0.87
N ALA A 191 15.17 -10.41 -1.28
CA ALA A 191 16.44 -10.61 -0.58
C ALA A 191 17.33 -9.35 -0.65
N GLN A 192 17.38 -8.68 -1.80
CA GLN A 192 18.09 -7.41 -1.94
C GLN A 192 17.48 -6.32 -1.07
N LEU A 193 16.14 -6.24 -1.04
CA LEU A 193 15.44 -5.28 -0.18
C LEU A 193 15.73 -5.53 1.30
N ASP A 194 15.71 -6.79 1.76
CA ASP A 194 16.07 -7.14 3.14
C ASP A 194 17.50 -6.71 3.49
N ALA A 195 18.46 -6.94 2.59
CA ALA A 195 19.85 -6.53 2.81
C ALA A 195 19.97 -5.00 2.96
N ILE A 196 19.24 -4.23 2.15
CA ILE A 196 19.23 -2.76 2.22
C ILE A 196 18.57 -2.29 3.52
N LEU A 197 17.40 -2.85 3.88
CA LEU A 197 16.71 -2.50 5.13
C LEU A 197 17.58 -2.84 6.36
N ALA A 198 18.26 -3.97 6.35
CA ALA A 198 19.20 -4.36 7.41
C ALA A 198 20.40 -3.41 7.50
N ALA A 199 20.94 -2.95 6.35
CA ALA A 199 22.02 -1.98 6.32
C ALA A 199 21.58 -0.61 6.88
N ILE A 200 20.39 -0.13 6.50
CA ILE A 200 19.77 1.08 7.05
C ILE A 200 19.62 0.96 8.57
N ALA A 201 19.01 -0.13 9.04
CA ALA A 201 18.78 -0.36 10.47
C ALA A 201 20.09 -0.41 11.27
N THR A 202 21.11 -1.11 10.74
CA THR A 202 22.44 -1.17 11.36
C THR A 202 23.09 0.21 11.46
N GLY A 203 22.97 1.04 10.41
CA GLY A 203 23.49 2.41 10.41
C GLY A 203 22.83 3.29 11.46
N VAL A 204 21.50 3.23 11.58
CA VAL A 204 20.74 3.96 12.60
C VAL A 204 21.16 3.54 14.01
N LEU A 205 21.27 2.23 14.28
CA LEU A 205 21.65 1.72 15.61
C LEU A 205 23.05 2.18 16.06
N ARG A 206 23.99 2.33 15.13
CA ARG A 206 25.36 2.80 15.39
C ARG A 206 25.47 4.32 15.60
N THR A 207 24.43 5.07 15.24
CA THR A 207 24.44 6.53 15.34
C THR A 207 24.23 6.99 16.79
N SER A 208 25.02 7.97 17.25
CA SER A 208 24.94 8.51 18.62
C SER A 208 23.63 9.25 18.92
N GLY A 209 22.93 9.72 17.89
CA GLY A 209 21.65 10.44 17.97
C GLY A 209 20.38 9.59 17.82
N LYS A 210 20.50 8.25 17.82
CA LYS A 210 19.33 7.36 17.71
C LYS A 210 18.27 7.66 18.79
N GLY A 211 17.00 7.54 18.42
CA GLY A 211 15.85 7.95 19.23
C GLY A 211 15.43 9.41 19.05
N ARG A 212 16.15 10.19 18.23
CA ARG A 212 15.87 11.60 17.96
C ARG A 212 16.03 11.97 16.48
N LEU A 213 16.34 11.03 15.60
CA LEU A 213 16.65 11.31 14.19
C LEU A 213 15.41 11.78 13.42
N THR A 214 14.24 11.32 13.81
CA THR A 214 12.96 11.59 13.14
C THR A 214 11.97 12.36 14.00
N GLN A 215 12.40 12.84 15.18
CA GLN A 215 11.58 13.75 15.96
C GLN A 215 11.32 15.02 15.13
N ALA A 216 10.06 15.27 14.79
CA ALA A 216 9.66 16.57 14.30
C ALA A 216 10.09 17.58 15.37
N GLY A 217 10.95 18.54 15.00
CA GLY A 217 11.33 19.61 15.91
C GLY A 217 10.05 20.19 16.50
N ARG A 218 9.86 20.05 17.82
CA ARG A 218 8.84 20.83 18.52
C ARG A 218 9.27 22.28 18.39
N SER A 219 8.85 22.93 17.32
CA SER A 219 8.84 24.38 17.22
C SER A 219 7.93 24.84 18.35
N GLY A 220 8.54 25.43 19.39
CA GLY A 220 7.83 26.10 20.47
C GLY A 220 7.13 27.37 20.00
#